data_AF-A0A7C4UH42-F1
#
_entry.id   AF-A0A7C4UH42-F1
#
_cell.length_a   1.000
_cell.length_b   1.000
_cell.length_c   1.000
_cell.angle_alpha   90.00
_cell.angle_beta   90.00
_cell.angle_gamma   90.00
#
_symmetry.space_group_name_H-M   'P 1'
#
loop_
_entity.id
_entity.type
_entity.pdbx_description
1 polymer ?
#
loop_
_entity_poly.entity_id
_entity_poly.type
_entity_poly.pdbx_seq_one_letter_code
_entity_poly.pdbx_strand_id
1 'polypeptide(L)'
;MKKYWFIITGVSILFTSSLFAQNTGYLNIYQNIYDTFSKSFVSDGTTQYNQVIDDLTKLLNNQDIPSEIKAKAGVLLSLSYIFQDNISAAHREIVKALPLMEKSVPQTQDALVFSKVKSIIEKSQVKNCSEMVSLPEFNASSIDMAKKLTFLIEGRENYKKSVQQCAQKYKLIFKETFDNLVKENKIPPDAAESLRKKIEPKYMSKIEKDGYFLISDLKQEFSQYLFETLFSN
;
A
#
# COMPACT_ATOMS: atom_id res chain seq x y z
N MET A 1 -18.82 -2.69 -6.19
CA MET A 1 -19.08 -1.45 -5.41
C MET A 1 -17.86 -1.21 -4.52
N LYS A 2 -17.13 -0.10 -4.69
CA LYS A 2 -15.85 0.11 -3.97
C LYS A 2 -16.12 0.23 -2.47
N LYS A 3 -15.54 -0.66 -1.67
CA LYS A 3 -15.91 -0.88 -0.25
C LYS A 3 -15.20 0.06 0.74
N TYR A 4 -14.58 1.16 0.28
CA TYR A 4 -13.74 2.00 1.14
C TYR A 4 -14.33 3.38 1.45
N TRP A 5 -15.50 3.73 0.89
CA TRP A 5 -16.05 5.09 1.00
C TRP A 5 -16.36 5.53 2.44
N PHE A 6 -16.90 4.62 3.26
CA PHE A 6 -17.07 4.88 4.69
C PHE A 6 -15.72 5.09 5.39
N ILE A 7 -14.65 4.40 4.97
CA ILE A 7 -13.31 4.61 5.54
C ILE A 7 -12.76 5.98 5.15
N ILE A 8 -12.87 6.36 3.87
CA ILE A 8 -12.51 7.70 3.40
C ILE A 8 -13.29 8.78 4.18
N THR A 9 -14.55 8.50 4.52
CA THR A 9 -15.39 9.43 5.30
C THR A 9 -14.71 9.76 6.64
N GLY A 10 -14.31 8.74 7.40
CA GLY A 10 -13.65 8.92 8.69
C GLY A 10 -12.26 9.55 8.57
N VAL A 11 -11.48 9.09 7.59
CA VAL A 11 -10.12 9.59 7.36
C VAL A 11 -10.14 11.07 7.00
N SER A 12 -11.04 11.48 6.10
CA SER A 12 -11.11 12.87 5.62
C SER A 12 -11.46 13.85 6.73
N ILE A 13 -12.41 13.48 7.60
CA ILE A 13 -12.83 14.29 8.75
C ILE A 13 -11.71 14.40 9.79
N LEU A 14 -10.98 13.31 10.03
CA LEU A 14 -9.84 13.35 10.95
C LEU A 14 -8.73 14.26 10.43
N PHE A 15 -8.37 14.18 9.14
CA PHE A 15 -7.31 15.00 8.54
C PHE A 15 -7.60 16.49 8.52
N THR A 16 -8.88 16.89 8.45
CA THR A 16 -9.27 18.31 8.35
C THR A 16 -9.60 18.94 9.70
N SER A 17 -9.57 18.15 10.77
CA SER A 17 -9.73 18.68 12.13
C SER A 17 -8.51 19.51 12.56
N SER A 18 -8.78 20.60 13.29
CA SER A 18 -7.79 21.60 13.70
C SER A 18 -6.63 21.03 14.55
N LEU A 19 -6.84 19.92 15.25
CA LEU A 19 -5.84 19.22 16.07
C LEU A 19 -4.98 18.22 15.31
N PHE A 20 -5.42 17.72 14.15
CA PHE A 20 -4.58 16.87 13.33
C PHE A 20 -3.33 17.62 12.82
N ALA A 21 -3.45 18.95 12.67
CA ALA A 21 -2.37 19.84 12.25
C ALA A 21 -1.40 20.24 13.38
N GLN A 22 -1.73 20.01 14.66
CA GLN A 22 -0.87 20.43 15.77
C GLN A 22 0.26 19.41 16.00
N ASN A 23 1.49 19.94 16.10
CA ASN A 23 2.73 19.18 16.30
C ASN A 23 3.01 19.04 17.79
N THR A 24 2.84 17.83 18.33
CA THR A 24 3.25 17.50 19.70
C THR A 24 4.59 16.74 19.69
N GLY A 25 5.35 16.83 20.80
CA GLY A 25 6.78 16.46 20.93
C GLY A 25 7.20 15.00 20.63
N TYR A 26 6.33 14.18 20.06
CA TYR A 26 6.61 12.83 19.56
C TYR A 26 6.90 12.79 18.05
N LEU A 27 7.24 13.97 17.49
CA LEU A 27 7.45 14.22 16.06
C LEU A 27 8.35 13.16 15.43
N ASN A 28 9.48 12.81 16.04
CA ASN A 28 10.48 11.98 15.37
C ASN A 28 10.03 10.53 15.11
N ILE A 29 9.33 9.88 16.05
CA ILE A 29 8.92 8.48 15.87
C ILE A 29 7.79 8.39 14.84
N TYR A 30 6.77 9.24 14.97
CA TYR A 30 5.66 9.27 14.01
C TYR A 30 6.13 9.72 12.62
N GLN A 31 6.99 10.75 12.54
CA GLN A 31 7.52 11.25 11.27
C GLN A 31 8.33 10.19 10.54
N ASN A 32 9.18 9.42 11.24
CA ASN A 32 9.94 8.33 10.61
C ASN A 32 9.01 7.27 10.00
N ILE A 33 7.92 6.92 10.69
CA ILE A 33 6.92 5.98 10.19
C ILE A 33 6.17 6.58 9.00
N TYR A 34 5.79 7.86 9.06
CA TYR A 34 5.14 8.59 7.97
C TYR A 34 6.02 8.68 6.71
N ASP A 35 7.31 8.97 6.88
CA ASP A 35 8.27 9.03 5.77
C ASP A 35 8.45 7.65 5.13
N THR A 36 8.49 6.60 5.96
CA THR A 36 8.56 5.21 5.48
C THR A 36 7.28 4.82 4.75
N PHE A 37 6.10 5.20 5.27
CA PHE A 37 4.81 5.04 4.60
C PHE A 37 4.80 5.75 3.24
N SER A 38 5.27 7.00 3.17
CA SER A 38 5.29 7.80 1.96
C SER A 38 6.23 7.20 0.90
N LYS A 39 7.39 6.68 1.30
CA LYS A 39 8.30 5.95 0.40
C LYS A 39 7.69 4.64 -0.08
N SER A 40 7.15 3.84 0.85
CA SER A 40 6.48 2.56 0.55
C SER A 40 5.29 2.77 -0.38
N PHE A 41 4.60 3.91 -0.27
CA PHE A 41 3.52 4.26 -1.16
C PHE A 41 3.96 4.31 -2.63
N VAL A 42 5.16 4.84 -2.89
CA VAL A 42 5.71 4.99 -4.24
C VAL A 42 6.43 3.73 -4.72
N SER A 43 7.13 3.00 -3.85
CA SER A 43 7.82 1.76 -4.20
C SER A 43 7.01 0.54 -3.75
N ASP A 44 6.48 -0.26 -4.68
CA ASP A 44 5.63 -1.45 -4.44
C ASP A 44 6.36 -2.63 -3.73
N GLY A 45 7.39 -2.34 -2.93
CA GLY A 45 8.05 -3.30 -2.04
C GLY A 45 7.09 -3.76 -0.95
N THR A 46 6.46 -4.92 -1.16
CA THR A 46 5.57 -5.61 -0.19
C THR A 46 6.16 -5.71 1.22
N THR A 47 7.48 -5.86 1.34
CA THR A 47 8.22 -5.88 2.61
C THR A 47 8.17 -4.55 3.37
N GLN A 48 8.16 -3.41 2.68
CA GLN A 48 8.16 -2.10 3.33
C GLN A 48 6.78 -1.78 3.93
N TYR A 49 5.70 -2.22 3.29
CA TYR A 49 4.34 -2.06 3.83
C TYR A 49 4.10 -2.86 5.10
N ASN A 50 4.63 -4.08 5.18
CA ASN A 50 4.49 -4.90 6.38
C ASN A 50 5.23 -4.26 7.56
N GLN A 51 6.43 -3.71 7.32
CA GLN A 51 7.17 -2.97 8.34
C GLN A 51 6.38 -1.74 8.83
N VAL A 52 5.79 -0.96 7.91
CA VAL A 52 4.95 0.19 8.27
C VAL A 52 3.76 -0.23 9.12
N ILE A 53 3.09 -1.34 8.77
CA ILE A 53 1.96 -1.88 9.54
C ILE A 53 2.40 -2.30 10.96
N ASP A 54 3.52 -2.99 11.07
CA ASP A 54 4.06 -3.44 12.35
C ASP A 54 4.42 -2.25 13.25
N ASP A 55 5.09 -1.24 12.70
CA ASP A 55 5.52 -0.06 13.44
C ASP A 55 4.32 0.81 13.88
N LEU A 56 3.32 0.98 13.01
CA LEU A 56 2.07 1.65 13.36
C LEU A 56 1.31 0.89 14.47
N THR A 57 1.27 -0.44 14.38
CA THR A 57 0.61 -1.29 15.39
C THR A 57 1.31 -1.20 16.75
N LYS A 58 2.66 -1.21 16.77
CA LYS A 58 3.44 -0.99 17.99
C LYS A 58 3.16 0.40 18.59
N LEU A 59 3.10 1.44 17.76
CA LEU A 59 2.84 2.80 18.21
C LEU A 59 1.44 2.93 18.83
N LEU A 60 0.43 2.30 18.24
CA LEU A 60 -0.95 2.26 18.77
C LEU A 60 -1.05 1.58 20.13
N ASN A 61 -0.29 0.50 20.34
CA ASN A 61 -0.30 -0.28 21.57
C ASN A 61 0.57 0.30 22.70
N ASN A 62 1.42 1.29 22.40
CA ASN A 62 2.27 1.93 23.39
C ASN A 62 1.44 2.86 24.31
N GLN A 63 1.47 2.62 25.62
CA GLN A 63 0.68 3.39 26.59
C GLN A 63 1.14 4.84 26.74
N ASP A 64 2.42 5.12 26.51
CA ASP A 64 3.03 6.44 26.69
C ASP A 64 2.72 7.41 25.53
N ILE A 65 2.15 6.90 24.43
CA ILE A 65 1.84 7.71 23.25
C ILE A 65 0.52 8.45 23.44
N PRO A 66 0.50 9.79 23.18
CA PRO A 66 -0.72 10.59 23.25
C PRO A 66 -1.82 10.11 22.30
N SER A 67 -3.08 10.29 22.70
CA SER A 67 -4.26 9.91 21.92
C SER A 67 -4.27 10.50 20.51
N GLU A 68 -3.79 11.72 20.33
CA GLU A 68 -3.66 12.38 19.02
C GLU A 68 -2.72 11.61 18.09
N ILE A 69 -1.55 11.24 18.58
CA ILE A 69 -0.55 10.48 17.80
C ILE A 69 -1.08 9.08 17.50
N LYS A 70 -1.79 8.45 18.45
CA LYS A 70 -2.48 7.18 18.20
C LYS A 70 -3.54 7.30 17.13
N ALA A 71 -4.35 8.37 17.14
CA ALA A 71 -5.34 8.57 16.10
C ALA A 71 -4.69 8.81 14.72
N LYS A 72 -3.63 9.62 14.66
CA LYS A 72 -2.82 9.82 13.43
C LYS A 72 -2.24 8.49 12.91
N ALA A 73 -1.74 7.64 13.80
CA ALA A 73 -1.28 6.30 13.43
C ALA A 73 -2.41 5.37 12.98
N GLY A 74 -3.57 5.41 13.64
CA GLY A 74 -4.76 4.65 13.24
C GLY A 74 -5.24 5.02 11.83
N VAL A 75 -5.17 6.31 11.48
CA VAL A 75 -5.46 6.80 10.13
C VAL A 75 -4.47 6.23 9.11
N LEU A 76 -3.16 6.34 9.36
CA LEU A 76 -2.16 5.77 8.45
C LEU A 76 -2.30 4.25 8.31
N LEU A 77 -2.57 3.56 9.42
CA LEU A 77 -2.74 2.10 9.42
C LEU A 77 -3.98 1.70 8.62
N SER A 78 -5.08 2.44 8.76
CA SER A 78 -6.27 2.26 7.95
C SER A 78 -6.00 2.44 6.45
N LEU A 79 -5.23 3.47 6.07
CA LEU A 79 -4.83 3.68 4.68
C LEU A 79 -3.91 2.55 4.16
N SER A 80 -2.94 2.11 4.95
CA SER A 80 -2.08 0.97 4.63
C SER A 80 -2.90 -0.29 4.35
N TYR A 81 -3.93 -0.57 5.16
CA TYR A 81 -4.81 -1.70 4.94
C TYR A 81 -5.69 -1.56 3.70
N ILE A 82 -6.16 -0.35 3.36
CA ILE A 82 -6.83 -0.11 2.06
C ILE A 82 -5.89 -0.49 0.90
N PHE A 83 -4.62 -0.09 0.97
CA PHE A 83 -3.65 -0.39 -0.09
C PHE A 83 -3.25 -1.86 -0.20
N GLN A 84 -3.48 -2.64 0.86
CA GLN A 84 -3.36 -4.09 0.88
C GLN A 84 -4.68 -4.82 0.56
N ASP A 85 -5.73 -4.10 0.17
CA ASP A 85 -7.08 -4.64 -0.08
C ASP A 85 -7.71 -5.34 1.16
N ASN A 86 -7.27 -4.94 2.36
CA ASN A 86 -7.80 -5.44 3.64
C ASN A 86 -8.80 -4.44 4.26
N ILE A 87 -9.93 -4.27 3.59
CA ILE A 87 -10.98 -3.31 3.97
C ILE A 87 -11.51 -3.56 5.39
N SER A 88 -11.62 -4.83 5.81
CA SER A 88 -12.09 -5.19 7.15
C SER A 88 -11.13 -4.70 8.24
N ALA A 89 -9.81 -4.82 8.03
CA ALA A 89 -8.82 -4.30 8.97
C ALA A 89 -8.82 -2.77 8.97
N ALA A 90 -8.86 -2.15 7.79
CA ALA A 90 -8.95 -0.69 7.66
C ALA A 90 -10.16 -0.11 8.42
N HIS A 91 -11.33 -0.74 8.27
CA HIS A 91 -12.55 -0.36 8.97
C HIS A 91 -12.38 -0.38 10.50
N ARG A 92 -11.78 -1.45 11.05
CA ARG A 92 -11.54 -1.55 12.49
C ARG A 92 -10.64 -0.43 13.01
N GLU A 93 -9.60 -0.10 12.27
CA GLU A 93 -8.65 0.91 12.71
C GLU A 93 -9.21 2.33 12.63
N ILE A 94 -9.99 2.67 11.61
CA ILE A 94 -10.64 3.99 11.53
C ILE A 94 -11.70 4.19 12.63
N VAL A 95 -12.48 3.15 12.96
CA VAL A 95 -13.49 3.19 14.02
C VAL A 95 -12.84 3.37 15.40
N LYS A 96 -11.63 2.85 15.61
CA LYS A 96 -10.84 3.08 16.83
C LYS A 96 -10.18 4.46 16.88
N ALA A 97 -9.76 4.99 15.73
CA ALA A 97 -9.08 6.28 15.64
C ALA A 97 -10.02 7.47 15.96
N LEU A 98 -11.29 7.39 15.56
CA LEU A 98 -12.27 8.45 15.79
C LEU A 98 -12.47 8.81 17.28
N PRO A 99 -12.72 7.86 18.21
CA PRO A 99 -12.80 8.14 19.64
C PRO A 99 -11.49 8.65 20.27
N LEU A 100 -10.33 8.34 19.68
CA LEU A 100 -9.05 8.83 20.18
C LEU A 100 -8.89 10.33 19.91
N MET A 101 -9.32 10.80 18.74
CA MET A 101 -9.38 12.25 18.48
C MET A 101 -10.45 12.94 19.31
N GLU A 102 -11.63 12.34 19.47
CA GLU A 102 -12.70 12.91 20.32
C GLU A 102 -12.19 13.27 21.72
N LYS A 103 -11.39 12.40 22.35
CA LYS A 103 -10.77 12.64 23.66
C LYS A 103 -9.68 13.71 23.67
N SER A 104 -9.11 14.00 22.50
CA SER A 104 -8.00 14.94 22.34
C SER A 104 -8.47 16.35 21.97
N VAL A 105 -9.74 16.50 21.59
CA VAL A 105 -10.32 17.79 21.24
C VAL A 105 -11.06 18.36 22.44
N PRO A 106 -10.83 19.64 22.82
CA PRO A 106 -11.68 20.29 23.84
C PRO A 106 -13.14 20.18 23.40
N GLN A 107 -14.09 19.97 24.33
CA GLN A 107 -15.52 19.75 24.08
C GLN A 107 -16.16 20.84 23.20
N THR A 108 -15.94 20.74 21.90
CA THR A 108 -16.31 21.69 20.85
C THR A 108 -17.10 20.96 19.77
N GLN A 109 -17.59 21.69 18.75
CA GLN A 109 -18.38 21.13 17.65
C GLN A 109 -17.71 19.92 16.97
N ASP A 110 -16.37 19.86 16.95
CA ASP A 110 -15.59 18.76 16.35
C ASP A 110 -15.80 17.41 17.07
N ALA A 111 -15.98 17.39 18.39
CA ALA A 111 -16.21 16.14 19.14
C ALA A 111 -17.53 15.46 18.73
N LEU A 112 -18.58 16.26 18.53
CA LEU A 112 -19.87 15.77 18.04
C LEU A 112 -19.79 15.24 16.61
N VAL A 113 -18.96 15.86 15.77
CA VAL A 113 -18.72 15.42 14.40
C VAL A 113 -18.07 14.04 14.38
N PHE A 114 -17.06 13.77 15.20
CA PHE A 114 -16.42 12.45 15.25
C PHE A 114 -17.37 11.34 15.69
N SER A 115 -18.22 11.58 16.68
CA SER A 115 -19.23 10.60 17.12
C SER A 115 -20.26 10.30 16.03
N LYS A 116 -20.75 11.33 15.32
CA LYS A 116 -21.69 11.15 14.20
C LYS A 116 -21.07 10.39 13.05
N VAL A 117 -19.85 10.77 12.65
CA VAL A 117 -19.08 10.10 11.59
C VAL A 117 -18.79 8.65 11.95
N LYS A 118 -18.43 8.36 13.21
CA LYS A 118 -18.28 6.98 13.69
C LYS A 118 -19.54 6.15 13.46
N SER A 119 -20.71 6.66 13.88
CA SER A 119 -21.99 5.98 13.66
C SER A 119 -22.29 5.74 12.17
N ILE A 120 -21.99 6.72 11.32
CA ILE A 120 -22.17 6.62 9.85
C ILE A 120 -21.31 5.47 9.30
N ILE A 121 -20.06 5.36 9.75
CA ILE A 121 -19.10 4.34 9.33
C ILE A 121 -19.50 2.95 9.82
N GLU A 122 -19.79 2.81 11.11
CA GLU A 122 -20.19 1.53 11.71
C GLU A 122 -21.46 0.97 11.06
N LYS A 123 -22.39 1.86 10.64
CA LYS A 123 -23.61 1.49 9.92
C LYS A 123 -23.42 1.34 8.40
N SER A 124 -22.20 1.57 7.89
CA SER A 124 -21.87 1.51 6.45
C SER A 124 -22.83 2.34 5.59
N GLN A 125 -23.23 3.51 6.09
CA GLN A 125 -24.24 4.37 5.46
C GLN A 125 -23.73 5.10 4.21
N VAL A 126 -22.41 5.16 4.03
CA VAL A 126 -21.76 5.80 2.87
C VAL A 126 -21.19 4.74 1.94
N LYS A 127 -21.78 4.65 0.74
CA LYS A 127 -21.44 3.67 -0.30
C LYS A 127 -20.74 4.29 -1.51
N ASN A 128 -20.76 5.61 -1.62
CA ASN A 128 -20.17 6.33 -2.74
C ASN A 128 -19.78 7.77 -2.35
N CYS A 129 -19.05 8.44 -3.26
CA CYS A 129 -18.60 9.81 -3.05
C CYS A 129 -19.78 10.80 -2.90
N SER A 130 -20.86 10.65 -3.69
CA SER A 130 -22.03 11.54 -3.63
C SER A 130 -22.72 11.54 -2.27
N GLU A 131 -22.88 10.36 -1.66
CA GLU A 131 -23.44 10.23 -0.31
C GLU A 131 -22.54 10.88 0.73
N MET A 132 -21.22 10.71 0.61
CA MET A 132 -20.25 11.32 1.51
C MET A 132 -20.27 12.85 1.45
N VAL A 133 -20.25 13.45 0.26
CA VAL A 133 -20.30 14.93 0.12
C VAL A 133 -21.64 15.53 0.52
N SER A 134 -22.70 14.73 0.62
CA SER A 134 -24.01 15.16 1.10
C SER A 134 -24.12 15.18 2.63
N LEU A 135 -23.12 14.66 3.35
CA LEU A 135 -23.12 14.64 4.81
C LEU A 135 -22.98 16.06 5.37
N PRO A 136 -23.84 16.49 6.32
CA PRO A 136 -23.72 17.79 6.98
C PRO A 136 -22.38 18.00 7.69
N GLU A 137 -21.74 16.90 8.10
CA GLU A 137 -20.42 16.88 8.75
C GLU A 137 -19.27 17.22 7.78
N PHE A 138 -19.51 17.20 6.47
CA PHE A 138 -18.49 17.45 5.44
C PHE A 138 -18.48 18.91 5.00
N ASN A 139 -17.47 19.64 5.47
CA ASN A 139 -17.16 20.97 4.94
C ASN A 139 -16.32 20.87 3.64
N ALA A 140 -16.04 22.03 3.01
CA ALA A 140 -15.27 22.10 1.77
C ALA A 140 -13.88 21.44 1.87
N SER A 141 -13.20 21.59 3.02
CA SER A 141 -11.89 20.99 3.26
C SER A 141 -11.98 19.45 3.33
N SER A 142 -12.97 18.91 4.03
CA SER A 142 -13.18 17.46 4.13
C SER A 142 -13.53 16.84 2.78
N ILE A 143 -14.29 17.57 1.96
CA ILE A 143 -14.61 17.17 0.58
C ILE A 143 -13.35 17.14 -0.30
N ASP A 144 -12.51 18.18 -0.24
CA ASP A 144 -11.26 18.24 -1.01
C ASP A 144 -10.29 17.11 -0.59
N MET A 145 -10.15 16.87 0.72
CA MET A 145 -9.34 15.77 1.25
C MET A 145 -9.85 14.41 0.75
N ALA A 146 -11.16 14.20 0.77
CA ALA A 146 -11.75 12.95 0.30
C ALA A 146 -11.52 12.71 -1.19
N LYS A 147 -11.57 13.76 -2.01
CA LYS A 147 -11.22 13.69 -3.45
C LYS A 147 -9.75 13.33 -3.65
N LYS A 148 -8.84 13.95 -2.90
CA LYS A 148 -7.39 13.64 -2.94
C LYS A 148 -7.11 12.19 -2.56
N LEU A 149 -7.72 11.70 -1.48
CA LEU A 149 -7.59 10.31 -1.03
C LEU A 149 -8.14 9.32 -2.07
N THR A 150 -9.28 9.65 -2.67
CA THR A 150 -9.87 8.85 -3.75
C THR A 150 -8.92 8.74 -4.93
N PHE A 151 -8.43 9.87 -5.44
CA PHE A 151 -7.49 9.91 -6.54
C PHE A 151 -6.24 9.08 -6.23
N LEU A 152 -5.75 9.17 -5.00
CA LEU A 152 -4.58 8.43 -4.54
C LEU A 152 -4.81 6.91 -4.49
N ILE A 153 -5.96 6.45 -3.98
CA ILE A 153 -6.35 5.03 -3.96
C ILE A 153 -6.52 4.50 -5.40
N GLU A 154 -7.22 5.24 -6.25
CA GLU A 154 -7.45 4.85 -7.64
C GLU A 154 -6.16 4.83 -8.47
N GLY A 155 -5.29 5.81 -8.27
CA GLY A 155 -3.96 5.85 -8.89
C GLY A 155 -3.15 4.60 -8.54
N ARG A 156 -3.19 4.16 -7.28
CA ARG A 156 -2.52 2.93 -6.84
C ARG A 156 -3.13 1.67 -7.46
N GLU A 157 -4.45 1.56 -7.50
CA GLU A 157 -5.14 0.43 -8.16
C GLU A 157 -4.77 0.36 -9.64
N ASN A 158 -4.73 1.50 -10.33
CA ASN A 158 -4.37 1.58 -11.74
C ASN A 158 -2.91 1.22 -11.97
N TYR A 159 -2.00 1.71 -11.13
CA TYR A 159 -0.58 1.32 -11.19
C TYR A 159 -0.40 -0.19 -11.05
N LYS A 160 -1.02 -0.82 -10.05
CA LYS A 160 -0.97 -2.29 -9.87
C LYS A 160 -1.46 -3.04 -11.11
N LYS A 161 -2.57 -2.58 -11.73
CA LYS A 161 -3.08 -3.17 -12.97
C LYS A 161 -2.08 -3.03 -14.12
N SER A 162 -1.46 -1.87 -14.27
CA SER A 162 -0.42 -1.65 -15.29
C SER A 162 0.79 -2.56 -15.07
N VAL A 163 1.29 -2.67 -13.82
CA VAL A 163 2.38 -3.59 -13.47
C VAL A 163 2.01 -5.04 -13.80
N GLN A 164 0.79 -5.49 -13.47
CA GLN A 164 0.31 -6.84 -13.79
C GLN A 164 0.22 -7.09 -15.30
N GLN A 165 -0.27 -6.12 -16.07
CA GLN A 165 -0.33 -6.20 -17.54
C GLN A 165 1.07 -6.27 -18.15
N CYS A 166 1.99 -5.43 -17.68
CA CYS A 166 3.39 -5.49 -18.08
C CYS A 166 4.01 -6.84 -17.72
N ALA A 167 3.77 -7.34 -16.50
CA ALA A 167 4.27 -8.62 -16.04
C ALA A 167 3.81 -9.77 -16.94
N GLN A 168 2.54 -9.83 -17.33
CA GLN A 168 2.01 -10.85 -18.26
C GLN A 168 2.71 -10.80 -19.62
N LYS A 169 2.96 -9.61 -20.16
CA LYS A 169 3.70 -9.43 -21.41
C LYS A 169 5.15 -9.90 -21.28
N TYR A 170 5.83 -9.53 -20.19
CA TYR A 170 7.22 -9.90 -19.97
C TYR A 170 7.43 -11.39 -19.65
N LYS A 171 6.45 -12.08 -19.04
CA LYS A 171 6.50 -13.54 -18.85
C LYS A 171 6.63 -14.29 -20.19
N LEU A 172 5.90 -13.83 -21.21
CA LEU A 172 6.01 -14.39 -22.57
C LEU A 172 7.38 -14.08 -23.19
N ILE A 173 7.83 -12.83 -23.10
CA ILE A 173 9.14 -12.40 -23.63
C ILE A 173 10.28 -13.20 -22.98
N PHE A 174 10.22 -13.45 -21.67
CA PHE A 174 11.18 -14.29 -20.96
C PHE A 174 11.23 -15.69 -21.58
N LYS A 175 10.07 -16.34 -21.72
CA LYS A 175 9.98 -17.69 -22.29
C LYS A 175 10.57 -17.75 -23.69
N GLU A 176 10.12 -16.85 -24.58
CA GLU A 176 10.60 -16.81 -25.97
C GLU A 176 12.12 -16.54 -26.05
N THR A 177 12.63 -15.63 -25.23
CA THR A 177 14.07 -15.31 -25.21
C THR A 177 14.89 -16.49 -24.69
N PHE A 178 14.44 -17.16 -23.63
CA PHE A 178 15.11 -18.33 -23.08
C PHE A 178 15.13 -19.49 -24.07
N ASP A 179 13.99 -19.79 -24.70
CA ASP A 179 13.86 -20.85 -25.71
C ASP A 179 14.77 -20.57 -26.91
N ASN A 180 14.88 -19.31 -27.34
CA ASN A 180 15.80 -18.91 -28.41
C ASN A 180 17.27 -19.10 -28.00
N LEU A 181 17.67 -18.72 -26.79
CA LEU A 181 19.04 -18.92 -26.31
C LEU A 181 19.42 -20.40 -26.21
N VAL A 182 18.50 -21.26 -25.74
CA VAL A 182 18.68 -22.72 -25.72
C VAL A 182 18.92 -23.26 -27.13
N LYS A 183 18.13 -22.80 -28.10
CA LYS A 183 18.23 -23.21 -29.51
C LYS A 183 19.53 -22.72 -30.16
N GLU A 184 19.88 -21.45 -29.99
CA GLU A 184 21.09 -20.83 -30.55
C GLU A 184 22.37 -21.51 -30.05
N ASN A 185 22.39 -21.90 -28.78
CA ASN A 185 23.54 -22.56 -28.15
C ASN A 185 23.47 -24.10 -28.21
N LYS A 186 22.48 -24.67 -28.91
CA LYS A 186 22.30 -26.13 -29.10
C LYS A 186 22.33 -26.92 -27.78
N ILE A 187 21.69 -26.38 -26.73
CA ILE A 187 21.70 -26.99 -25.41
C ILE A 187 20.80 -28.24 -25.40
N PRO A 188 21.26 -29.40 -24.88
CA PRO A 188 20.42 -30.58 -24.72
C PRO A 188 19.20 -30.34 -23.81
N PRO A 189 18.07 -31.04 -24.01
CA PRO A 189 16.84 -30.83 -23.23
C PRO A 189 17.03 -30.91 -21.71
N ASP A 190 17.79 -31.89 -21.21
CA ASP A 190 18.01 -32.08 -19.78
C ASP A 190 18.80 -30.92 -19.15
N ALA A 191 19.80 -30.40 -19.87
CA ALA A 191 20.59 -29.26 -19.44
C ALA A 191 19.78 -27.95 -19.50
N ALA A 192 18.92 -27.80 -20.52
CA ALA A 192 18.03 -26.65 -20.64
C ALA A 192 17.00 -26.59 -19.50
N GLU A 193 16.44 -27.74 -19.10
CA GLU A 193 15.50 -27.82 -17.98
C GLU A 193 16.17 -27.51 -16.63
N SER A 194 17.39 -28.00 -16.40
CA SER A 194 18.18 -27.65 -15.22
C SER A 194 18.44 -26.13 -15.16
N LEU A 195 18.85 -25.54 -16.28
CA LEU A 195 19.10 -24.10 -16.38
C LEU A 195 17.83 -23.28 -16.12
N ARG A 196 16.71 -23.71 -16.70
CA ARG A 196 15.41 -23.06 -16.51
C ARG A 196 15.02 -23.04 -15.03
N LYS A 197 15.15 -24.17 -14.32
CA LYS A 197 14.86 -24.26 -12.88
C LYS A 197 15.73 -23.32 -12.02
N LYS A 198 16.95 -23.02 -12.45
CA LYS A 198 17.85 -22.08 -11.75
C LYS A 198 17.47 -20.61 -12.00
N ILE A 199 17.13 -20.27 -13.24
CA ILE A 199 16.94 -18.88 -13.69
C ILE A 199 15.49 -18.42 -13.50
N GLU A 200 14.51 -19.21 -13.93
CA GLU A 200 13.09 -18.81 -14.01
C GLU A 200 12.52 -18.26 -12.69
N PRO A 201 12.75 -18.86 -11.51
CA PRO A 201 12.21 -18.31 -10.26
C PRO A 201 12.66 -16.88 -9.96
N LYS A 202 13.93 -16.56 -10.24
CA LYS A 202 14.51 -15.23 -10.03
C LYS A 202 13.85 -14.19 -10.94
N TYR A 203 13.66 -14.52 -12.21
CA TYR A 203 13.04 -13.61 -13.18
C TYR A 203 11.55 -13.48 -12.96
N MET A 204 10.85 -14.58 -12.65
CA MET A 204 9.42 -14.52 -12.31
C MET A 204 9.19 -13.61 -11.10
N SER A 205 10.02 -13.73 -10.05
CA SER A 205 9.96 -12.85 -8.89
C SER A 205 10.17 -11.37 -9.25
N LYS A 206 11.18 -11.06 -10.09
CA LYS A 206 11.45 -9.69 -10.56
C LYS A 206 10.28 -9.13 -11.40
N ILE A 207 9.76 -9.92 -12.34
CA ILE A 207 8.63 -9.54 -13.20
C ILE A 207 7.35 -9.30 -12.39
N GLU A 208 7.08 -10.14 -11.39
CA GLU A 208 5.90 -10.00 -10.54
C GLU A 208 5.98 -8.80 -9.60
N LYS A 209 7.19 -8.43 -9.16
CA LYS A 209 7.41 -7.30 -8.26
C LYS A 209 7.49 -5.97 -9.01
N ASP A 210 8.25 -5.92 -10.09
CA ASP A 210 8.62 -4.67 -10.75
C ASP A 210 7.85 -4.45 -12.07
N GLY A 211 7.15 -5.49 -12.57
CA GLY A 211 6.40 -5.44 -13.83
C GLY A 211 7.25 -5.59 -15.08
N TYR A 212 8.57 -5.72 -14.96
CA TYR A 212 9.49 -5.88 -16.09
C TYR A 212 10.75 -6.66 -15.70
N PHE A 213 11.53 -7.05 -16.71
CA PHE A 213 12.92 -7.46 -16.56
C PHE A 213 13.74 -6.96 -17.76
N LEU A 214 15.06 -6.92 -17.62
CA LEU A 214 15.95 -6.54 -18.71
C LEU A 214 16.46 -7.80 -19.42
N ILE A 215 16.33 -7.84 -20.74
CA ILE A 215 16.84 -8.94 -21.58
C ILE A 215 18.36 -9.12 -21.40
N SER A 216 19.09 -8.02 -21.19
CA SER A 216 20.54 -8.05 -20.90
C SER A 216 20.87 -8.88 -19.67
N ASP A 217 20.09 -8.74 -18.60
CA ASP A 217 20.30 -9.49 -17.36
C ASP A 217 20.18 -11.00 -17.65
N LEU A 218 19.14 -11.38 -18.39
CA LEU A 218 18.89 -12.78 -18.75
C LEU A 218 20.04 -13.37 -19.56
N LYS A 219 20.52 -12.63 -20.57
CA LYS A 219 21.66 -13.06 -21.39
C LYS A 219 22.93 -13.22 -20.56
N GLN A 220 23.18 -12.32 -19.61
CA GLN A 220 24.34 -12.39 -18.73
C GLN A 220 24.30 -13.63 -17.83
N GLU A 221 23.16 -13.89 -17.17
CA GLU A 221 23.01 -15.08 -16.32
C GLU A 221 23.10 -16.38 -17.11
N PHE A 222 22.48 -16.41 -18.30
CA PHE A 222 22.56 -17.55 -19.21
C PHE A 222 24.02 -17.82 -19.62
N SER A 223 24.76 -16.78 -19.98
CA SER A 223 26.18 -16.89 -20.37
C SER A 223 27.06 -17.33 -19.20
N GLN A 224 26.80 -16.81 -18.00
CA GLN A 224 27.52 -17.20 -16.79
C GLN A 224 27.31 -18.69 -16.49
N TYR A 225 26.08 -19.20 -16.59
CA TYR A 225 25.83 -20.62 -16.40
C TYR A 225 26.54 -21.49 -17.45
N LEU A 226 26.52 -21.09 -18.72
CA LEU A 226 27.26 -21.80 -19.76
C LEU A 226 28.76 -21.86 -19.44
N PHE A 227 29.33 -20.72 -19.00
CA PHE A 227 30.72 -20.66 -18.56
C PHE A 227 30.97 -21.60 -17.37
N GLU A 228 30.17 -21.52 -16.31
CA GLU A 228 30.27 -22.43 -15.16
C GLU A 228 30.21 -23.91 -15.62
N THR A 229 29.28 -24.27 -16.49
CA THR A 229 29.12 -25.66 -16.96
C THR A 229 30.32 -26.15 -17.78
N LEU A 230 30.94 -25.27 -18.58
CA LEU A 230 32.09 -25.61 -19.43
C LEU A 230 33.41 -25.71 -18.65
N PHE A 231 33.53 -24.99 -17.53
CA PHE A 231 34.79 -24.83 -16.80
C PHE A 231 34.77 -25.35 -15.35
N SER A 232 33.69 -25.98 -14.89
CA SER A 232 33.60 -26.59 -13.55
C SER A 232 34.06 -28.07 -13.49
N ASN A 233 34.90 -28.51 -14.44
CA ASN A 233 35.59 -29.80 -14.36
C ASN A 233 36.90 -29.66 -13.59
#